data_AF-A0A3D0RMY9-F1
#
_entry.id   AF-A0A3D0RMY9-F1
#
_cell.length_a   1.000
_cell.length_b   1.000
_cell.length_c   1.000
_cell.angle_alpha   90.00
_cell.angle_beta   90.00
_cell.angle_gamma   90.00
#
_symmetry.space_group_name_H-M   'P 1'
#
loop_
_entity.id
_entity.type
_entity.pdbx_description
1 polymer ?
#
loop_
_entity_poly.entity_id
_entity_poly.type
_entity_poly.pdbx_seq_one_letter_code
_entity_poly.pdbx_strand_id
1 'polypeptide(L)'
;MNDLIPCFGVVSILLIIFGFLAFLRYMNYKGTIALAEKGLTKPESKSNNKGLLRWGIVITAIGLALSIGLYTIGFVADENTYPFRLGPWMLGGFVPLFLGLGLILLHYLTEKE
;
A
#
# COMPACT_ATOMS: atom_id res chain seq x y z
N MET A 1 -28.12 14.85 10.88
CA MET A 1 -27.94 13.41 11.15
C MET A 1 -27.17 12.69 10.03
N ASN A 2 -27.17 13.20 8.79
CA ASN A 2 -26.45 12.56 7.67
C ASN A 2 -24.92 12.76 7.66
N ASP A 3 -24.37 13.73 8.41
CA ASP A 3 -22.91 13.96 8.51
C ASP A 3 -22.18 13.00 9.47
N LEU A 4 -22.92 12.27 10.33
CA LEU A 4 -22.31 11.36 11.30
C LEU A 4 -21.82 10.07 10.63
N ILE A 5 -22.53 9.61 9.59
CA ILE A 5 -22.24 8.40 8.82
C ILE A 5 -20.88 8.48 8.09
N PRO A 6 -20.55 9.54 7.33
CA PRO A 6 -19.24 9.66 6.69
C PRO A 6 -18.11 9.81 7.72
N CYS A 7 -18.36 10.48 8.84
CA CYS A 7 -17.37 10.66 9.91
C CYS A 7 -17.00 9.31 10.58
N PHE A 8 -18.00 8.48 10.91
CA PHE A 8 -17.76 7.12 11.42
C PHE A 8 -17.09 6.20 10.40
N GLY A 9 -17.42 6.34 9.11
CA GLY A 9 -16.76 5.59 8.05
C GLY A 9 -15.27 5.86 7.98
N VAL A 10 -14.87 7.13 8.01
CA VAL A 10 -13.45 7.54 7.98
C VAL A 10 -12.70 7.07 9.23
N VAL A 11 -13.29 7.22 10.42
CA VAL A 11 -12.68 6.78 11.69
C VAL A 11 -12.53 5.26 11.74
N SER A 12 -13.55 4.51 11.28
CA SER A 12 -13.53 3.05 11.26
C SER A 12 -12.48 2.52 10.29
N ILE A 13 -12.38 3.11 9.09
CA ILE A 13 -11.35 2.77 8.09
C ILE A 13 -9.95 3.03 8.65
N LEU A 14 -9.73 4.19 9.30
CA LEU A 14 -8.45 4.51 9.93
C LEU A 14 -8.07 3.49 11.02
N LEU A 15 -9.01 3.14 11.89
CA LEU A 15 -8.79 2.16 12.96
C LEU A 15 -8.47 0.77 12.41
N ILE A 16 -9.16 0.34 11.35
CA ILE A 16 -8.91 -0.95 10.69
C ILE A 16 -7.51 -0.97 10.07
N ILE A 17 -7.13 0.10 9.35
CA ILE A 17 -5.80 0.18 8.71
C ILE A 17 -4.70 0.22 9.77
N PHE A 18 -4.80 1.09 10.78
CA PHE A 18 -3.81 1.19 11.84
C PHE A 18 -3.73 -0.08 12.68
N GLY A 19 -4.89 -0.66 13.03
CA GLY A 19 -4.96 -1.92 13.77
C GLY A 19 -4.31 -3.07 12.99
N PHE A 20 -4.59 -3.16 11.69
CA PHE A 20 -3.99 -4.19 10.83
C PHE A 20 -2.46 -4.00 10.67
N LEU A 21 -1.99 -2.77 10.49
CA LEU A 21 -0.55 -2.48 10.41
C LEU A 21 0.17 -2.78 11.72
N ALA A 22 -0.44 -2.41 12.85
CA ALA A 22 0.08 -2.71 14.18
C ALA A 22 0.10 -4.22 14.44
N PHE A 23 -0.93 -4.95 13.99
CA PHE A 23 -1.00 -6.40 14.10
C PHE A 23 0.10 -7.10 13.28
N LEU A 24 0.31 -6.66 12.03
CA LEU A 24 1.40 -7.18 11.19
C LEU A 24 2.78 -6.87 11.80
N ARG A 25 2.96 -5.69 12.39
CA ARG A 25 4.21 -5.34 13.08
C ARG A 25 4.40 -6.17 14.34
N TYR A 26 3.33 -6.43 15.08
CA TYR A 26 3.35 -7.25 16.29
C TYR A 26 3.72 -8.71 15.98
N MET A 27 3.13 -9.31 14.94
CA MET A 27 3.49 -10.66 14.51
C MET A 27 4.95 -10.77 14.07
N ASN A 28 5.45 -9.80 13.30
CA ASN A 28 6.85 -9.80 12.87
C ASN A 28 7.82 -9.70 14.06
N TYR A 29 7.50 -8.87 15.07
CA TYR A 29 8.32 -8.70 16.27
C TYR A 29 8.38 -9.98 17.12
N LYS A 30 7.22 -10.63 17.33
CA LYS A 30 7.17 -11.90 18.08
C LYS A 30 7.89 -13.03 17.35
N GLY A 31 7.87 -13.02 16.02
CA GLY A 31 8.63 -13.98 15.21
C GLY A 31 10.15 -13.87 15.37
N THR A 32 10.68 -12.65 15.50
CA THR A 32 12.13 -12.41 15.67
C THR A 32 12.60 -12.80 17.08
N ILE A 33 11.82 -12.47 18.11
CA ILE A 33 12.15 -12.80 19.51
C ILE A 33 12.14 -14.32 19.75
N ALA A 34 11.17 -15.05 19.20
CA ALA A 34 11.08 -16.51 19.37
C ALA A 34 12.24 -17.28 18.70
N LEU A 35 12.88 -16.69 17.68
CA LEU A 35 14.08 -17.24 17.03
C LEU A 35 15.36 -16.89 17.81
N ALA A 36 15.41 -15.68 18.39
CA ALA A 36 16.50 -15.24 19.25
C ALA A 36 16.58 -16.04 20.56
N GLU A 37 15.42 -16.35 21.17
CA GLU A 37 15.34 -17.16 22.40
C GLU A 37 15.78 -18.62 22.19
N LYS A 38 15.68 -19.15 20.96
CA LYS A 38 16.10 -20.53 20.64
C LYS A 38 17.59 -20.68 20.33
N GLY A 39 18.40 -19.62 20.48
CA GLY A 39 19.83 -19.64 20.18
C GLY A 39 20.18 -19.91 18.72
N LEU A 40 19.16 -20.03 17.85
CA LEU A 40 19.27 -20.10 16.40
C LEU A 40 19.40 -18.67 15.88
N THR A 41 20.54 -18.03 16.17
CA THR A 41 20.94 -16.79 15.53
C THR A 41 21.22 -17.09 14.07
N LYS A 42 20.15 -17.23 13.27
CA LYS A 42 20.24 -17.05 11.84
C LYS A 42 20.82 -15.65 11.68
N PRO A 43 22.01 -15.48 11.07
CA PRO A 43 22.54 -14.15 10.82
C PRO A 43 21.42 -13.39 10.13
N GLU A 44 21.05 -12.22 10.67
CA GLU A 44 20.17 -11.24 10.04
C GLU A 44 20.46 -11.28 8.55
N SER A 45 19.61 -11.98 7.80
CA SER A 45 19.92 -12.27 6.42
C SER A 45 19.89 -10.92 5.74
N LYS A 46 21.07 -10.41 5.40
CA LYS A 46 21.35 -9.19 4.66
C LYS A 46 20.82 -9.34 3.22
N SER A 47 19.53 -9.65 3.12
CA SER A 47 18.75 -10.05 1.95
C SER A 47 17.40 -9.31 1.94
N ASN A 48 17.28 -8.21 2.70
CA ASN A 48 16.08 -7.37 2.71
C ASN A 48 15.87 -6.61 1.38
N ASN A 49 16.85 -6.58 0.49
CA ASN A 49 16.71 -6.04 -0.86
C ASN A 49 15.55 -6.74 -1.61
N LYS A 50 15.45 -8.07 -1.57
CA LYS A 50 14.35 -8.80 -2.24
C LYS A 50 12.96 -8.46 -1.64
N GLY A 51 12.90 -8.13 -0.35
CA GLY A 51 11.67 -7.71 0.30
C GLY A 51 11.14 -6.40 -0.26
N LEU A 52 12.04 -5.43 -0.49
CA LEU A 52 11.70 -4.12 -1.04
C LEU A 52 11.15 -4.22 -2.48
N LEU A 53 11.79 -5.03 -3.34
CA LEU A 53 11.27 -5.33 -4.69
C LEU A 53 9.87 -5.92 -4.65
N ARG A 54 9.68 -6.92 -3.79
CA ARG A 54 8.42 -7.66 -3.71
C ARG A 54 7.28 -6.74 -3.24
N TRP A 55 7.56 -5.86 -2.28
CA TRP A 55 6.61 -4.83 -1.85
C TRP A 55 6.37 -3.77 -2.92
N GLY A 56 7.40 -3.30 -3.63
CA GLY A 56 7.26 -2.35 -4.74
C GLY A 56 6.38 -2.89 -5.88
N ILE A 57 6.53 -4.17 -6.23
CA ILE A 57 5.71 -4.86 -7.23
C ILE A 57 4.26 -5.03 -6.75
N VAL A 58 4.07 -5.42 -5.49
CA VAL A 58 2.71 -5.57 -4.93
C VAL A 58 1.99 -4.22 -4.88
N ILE A 59 2.67 -3.15 -4.47
CA ILE A 59 2.10 -1.81 -4.35
C ILE A 59 1.79 -1.22 -5.72
N THR A 60 2.66 -1.42 -6.73
CA THR A 60 2.35 -1.02 -8.13
C THR A 60 1.17 -1.79 -8.69
N ALA A 61 1.13 -3.11 -8.52
CA ALA A 61 0.03 -3.94 -9.01
C ALA A 61 -1.32 -3.53 -8.38
N ILE A 62 -1.33 -3.26 -7.07
CA ILE A 62 -2.50 -2.73 -6.37
C ILE A 62 -2.88 -1.36 -6.95
N GLY A 63 -1.94 -0.43 -7.09
CA GLY A 63 -2.22 0.90 -7.64
C GLY A 63 -2.74 0.88 -9.07
N LEU A 64 -2.25 -0.06 -9.90
CA LEU A 64 -2.73 -0.26 -11.27
C LEU A 64 -4.14 -0.84 -11.28
N ALA A 65 -4.40 -1.88 -10.49
CA ALA A 65 -5.75 -2.45 -10.34
C ALA A 65 -6.76 -1.41 -9.82
N LEU A 66 -6.36 -0.60 -8.86
CA LEU A 66 -7.18 0.47 -8.29
C LEU A 66 -7.42 1.57 -9.31
N SER A 67 -6.40 1.96 -10.08
CA SER A 67 -6.54 2.93 -11.18
C SER A 67 -7.52 2.45 -12.25
N ILE A 68 -7.48 1.16 -12.63
CA ILE A 68 -8.44 0.57 -13.58
C ILE A 68 -9.85 0.54 -12.98
N GLY A 69 -9.99 0.09 -11.73
CA GLY A 69 -11.29 0.02 -11.05
C GLY A 69 -11.93 1.39 -10.82
N LEU A 70 -11.13 2.43 -10.58
CA LEU A 70 -11.62 3.79 -10.42
C LEU A 70 -11.81 4.52 -11.75
N TYR A 71 -11.13 4.10 -12.81
CA TYR A 71 -11.35 4.62 -14.16
C TYR A 71 -12.76 4.27 -14.67
N THR A 72 -13.29 3.08 -14.35
CA THR A 72 -14.67 2.70 -14.74
C THR A 72 -15.73 3.61 -14.10
N ILE A 73 -15.46 4.17 -12.91
CA ILE A 73 -16.34 5.13 -12.23
C ILE A 73 -16.46 6.43 -13.05
N GLY A 74 -15.42 6.83 -13.79
CA GLY A 74 -15.47 7.99 -14.68
C GLY A 74 -16.37 7.84 -15.90
N PHE A 75 -16.82 6.62 -16.21
CA PHE A 75 -17.86 6.41 -17.23
C PHE A 75 -19.27 6.58 -16.67
N VAL A 76 -19.45 6.38 -15.37
CA VAL A 76 -20.72 6.60 -14.67
C VAL A 76 -20.86 8.05 -14.20
N ALA A 77 -19.75 8.71 -13.91
CA ALA A 77 -19.71 10.11 -13.58
C ALA A 77 -19.83 10.99 -14.84
N ASP A 78 -20.65 12.03 -14.74
CA ASP A 78 -21.08 12.98 -15.77
C ASP A 78 -20.04 13.29 -16.88
N GLU A 79 -20.45 13.13 -18.15
CA GLU A 79 -19.56 13.15 -19.33
C GLU A 79 -18.94 14.51 -19.63
N ASN A 80 -19.51 15.60 -19.10
CA ASN A 80 -19.10 16.98 -19.37
C ASN A 80 -18.32 17.66 -18.23
N THR A 81 -18.14 17.00 -17.08
CA THR A 81 -17.56 17.66 -15.89
C THR A 81 -16.03 17.49 -15.81
N TYR A 82 -15.46 16.42 -16.37
CA TYR A 82 -14.04 16.11 -16.25
C TYR A 82 -13.40 15.81 -17.62
N PRO A 83 -12.38 16.58 -18.06
CA PRO A 83 -11.66 16.24 -19.29
C PRO A 83 -11.02 14.86 -19.14
N PHE A 84 -11.17 14.01 -20.17
CA PHE A 84 -10.75 12.60 -20.17
C PHE A 84 -11.41 11.66 -19.13
N ARG A 85 -12.54 12.04 -18.50
CA ARG A 85 -13.22 11.24 -17.46
C ARG A 85 -12.33 10.98 -16.21
N LEU A 86 -11.24 11.73 -16.07
CA LEU A 86 -10.28 11.63 -14.97
C LEU A 86 -10.75 12.53 -13.81
N GLY A 87 -11.51 11.96 -12.88
CA GLY A 87 -11.95 12.71 -11.70
C GLY A 87 -11.00 12.62 -10.50
N PRO A 88 -11.26 13.42 -9.45
CA PRO A 88 -10.45 13.44 -8.22
C PRO A 88 -10.26 12.08 -7.57
N TRP A 89 -11.21 11.16 -7.77
CA TRP A 89 -11.16 9.80 -7.24
C TRP A 89 -9.92 9.02 -7.75
N MET A 90 -9.45 9.27 -8.98
CA MET A 90 -8.29 8.56 -9.54
C MET A 90 -6.99 8.78 -8.76
N LEU A 91 -6.89 9.84 -7.96
CA LEU A 91 -5.77 10.05 -7.05
C LEU A 91 -5.59 8.86 -6.09
N GLY A 92 -6.68 8.21 -5.68
CA GLY A 92 -6.62 7.01 -4.84
C GLY A 92 -5.86 5.85 -5.49
N GLY A 93 -5.91 5.72 -6.82
CA GLY A 93 -5.18 4.68 -7.56
C GLY A 93 -3.77 5.12 -7.98
N PHE A 94 -3.61 6.39 -8.37
CA PHE A 94 -2.31 6.92 -8.79
C PHE A 94 -1.29 6.98 -7.67
N VAL A 95 -1.71 7.37 -6.46
CA VAL A 95 -0.81 7.45 -5.29
C VAL A 95 -0.07 6.12 -5.06
N PRO A 96 -0.75 4.98 -4.85
CA PRO A 96 -0.07 3.70 -4.67
C PRO A 96 0.69 3.24 -5.93
N LEU A 97 0.23 3.57 -7.14
CA LEU A 97 0.94 3.23 -8.37
C LEU A 97 2.33 3.90 -8.42
N PHE A 98 2.39 5.21 -8.18
CA PHE A 98 3.65 5.96 -8.16
C PHE A 98 4.53 5.59 -6.96
N LEU A 99 3.93 5.31 -5.79
CA LEU A 99 4.68 4.86 -4.62
C LEU A 99 5.37 3.52 -4.88
N GLY A 100 4.65 2.56 -5.47
CA GLY A 100 5.21 1.27 -5.87
C GLY A 100 6.33 1.42 -6.90
N LEU A 101 6.12 2.28 -7.92
CA LEU A 101 7.13 2.55 -8.94
C LEU A 101 8.39 3.14 -8.31
N GLY A 102 8.23 4.08 -7.37
CA GLY A 102 9.33 4.67 -6.61
C GLY A 102 10.11 3.62 -5.80
N LEU A 103 9.43 2.66 -5.18
CA LEU A 103 10.07 1.55 -4.45
C LEU A 103 10.87 0.64 -5.36
N ILE A 104 10.35 0.32 -6.55
CA ILE A 104 11.06 -0.47 -7.56
C ILE A 104 12.30 0.28 -8.05
N LEU A 105 12.16 1.59 -8.32
CA LEU A 105 13.26 2.43 -8.77
C LEU A 105 14.36 2.58 -7.71
N LEU A 106 13.96 2.79 -6.45
CA LEU A 106 14.87 2.88 -5.32
C LEU A 106 15.66 1.58 -5.17
N HIS A 107 14.98 0.44 -5.29
CA HIS A 107 15.65 -0.84 -5.26
C HIS A 107 16.65 -0.99 -6.40
N TYR A 108 16.27 -0.65 -7.64
CA TYR A 108 17.16 -0.73 -8.79
C TYR A 108 18.41 0.16 -8.62
N LEU A 109 18.25 1.33 -8.00
CA LEU A 109 19.35 2.25 -7.73
C LEU A 109 20.26 1.76 -6.60
N THR A 110 19.68 1.23 -5.52
CA THR A 110 20.40 0.71 -4.35
C THR A 110 21.06 -0.64 -4.61
N GLU A 111 20.57 -1.46 -5.55
CA GLU A 111 21.20 -2.74 -5.91
C GLU A 111 22.40 -2.57 -6.86
N LYS A 112 22.55 -1.38 -7.47
CA LYS A 112 23.66 -1.08 -8.38
C LYS A 112 24.93 -0.56 -7.67
N GLU A 113 24.83 -0.22 -6.39
CA GLU A 113 25.97 0.10 -5.50
C GLU A 113 26.41 -1.12 -4.68
#